data_AF-A0A2L2YWF5-F1
#
_entry.id   AF-A0A2L2YWF5-F1
#
_cell.length_a   1.000
_cell.length_b   1.000
_cell.length_c   1.000
_cell.angle_alpha   90.00
_cell.angle_beta   90.00
_cell.angle_gamma   90.00
#
_symmetry.space_group_name_H-M   'P 1'
#
loop_
_entity.id
_entity.type
_entity.pdbx_description
1 polymer ?
#
loop_
_entity_poly.entity_id
_entity_poly.type
_entity_poly.pdbx_seq_one_letter_code
_entity_poly.pdbx_strand_id
1 'polypeptide(L)'
;SSFMMTPRGKSYSLETVAIPFTMGWSRELVHRANQECKSGKKMSDVYYFGPDGKKLRSMPEVLAYLSKHNIKDLSNANFTFSKNLIYREPFEIERDAKQKSAF
;
A
#
# COMPACT_ATOMS: atom_id res chain seq x y z
N SER A 1 21.23 7.03 -1.63
CA SER A 1 19.79 6.94 -1.36
C SER A 1 19.09 6.54 -2.65
N SER A 2 18.30 5.45 -2.63
CA SER A 2 17.61 4.90 -3.81
C SER A 2 16.19 5.48 -3.88
N PHE A 3 15.89 6.20 -4.96
CA PHE A 3 14.58 6.80 -5.21
C PHE A 3 13.79 5.96 -6.22
N MET A 4 12.54 5.66 -5.89
CA MET A 4 11.61 5.03 -6.84
C MET A 4 10.71 6.10 -7.46
N MET A 5 10.62 6.12 -8.79
CA MET A 5 9.69 6.98 -9.52
C MET A 5 8.42 6.21 -9.88
N THR A 6 7.27 6.83 -9.61
CA THR A 6 5.99 6.30 -10.11
C THR A 6 5.69 6.80 -11.51
N PRO A 7 4.85 6.08 -12.28
CA PRO A 7 4.32 6.57 -13.56
C PRO A 7 3.60 7.92 -13.47
N ARG A 8 3.20 8.35 -12.26
CA ARG A 8 2.54 9.64 -12.00
C ARG A 8 3.53 10.75 -11.61
N GLY A 9 4.83 10.55 -11.78
CA GLY A 9 5.88 11.54 -11.50
C GLY A 9 6.17 11.78 -10.01
N LYS A 10 5.48 11.08 -9.09
CA LYS A 10 5.84 11.12 -7.67
C LYS A 10 7.07 10.24 -7.45
N SER A 11 8.11 10.83 -6.88
CA SER A 11 9.27 10.12 -6.34
C SER A 11 9.09 9.92 -4.83
N TYR A 12 9.65 8.82 -4.32
CA TYR A 12 9.80 8.58 -2.89
C TYR A 12 11.09 7.81 -2.63
N SER A 13 11.70 8.06 -1.48
CA SER A 13 12.85 7.28 -1.02
C SER A 13 12.36 5.96 -0.43
N LEU A 14 13.02 4.86 -0.79
CA LEU A 14 12.74 3.54 -0.20
C LEU A 14 12.96 3.54 1.31
N GLU A 15 13.90 4.34 1.81
CA GLU A 15 14.17 4.47 3.24
C GLU A 15 12.98 5.09 3.97
N THR A 16 12.36 6.13 3.41
CA THR A 16 11.23 6.84 4.01
C THR A 16 9.96 5.98 4.05
N VAL A 17 9.69 5.23 2.98
CA VAL A 17 8.51 4.36 2.90
C VAL A 17 8.70 3.03 3.65
N ALA A 18 9.92 2.73 4.09
CA ALA A 18 10.19 1.59 4.96
C ALA A 18 9.87 1.87 6.45
N ILE A 19 9.84 3.14 6.87
CA ILE A 19 9.62 3.54 8.27
C ILE A 19 8.31 2.97 8.86
N PRO A 20 7.15 2.99 8.19
CA PRO A 20 5.93 2.41 8.76
C PRO A 20 6.08 0.92 9.09
N PHE A 21 6.84 0.16 8.30
CA PHE A 21 7.03 -1.28 8.52
C PHE A 21 7.80 -1.58 9.81
N THR A 22 8.69 -0.68 10.24
CA THR A 22 9.37 -0.80 11.54
C THR A 22 8.45 -0.44 12.72
N MET A 23 7.31 0.19 12.45
CA MET A 23 6.30 0.61 13.43
C MET A 23 5.06 -0.31 13.42
N GLY A 24 5.20 -1.54 12.93
CA GLY A 24 4.13 -2.54 12.95
C GLY A 24 3.08 -2.39 11.84
N TRP A 25 3.31 -1.50 10.87
CA TRP A 25 2.44 -1.46 9.69
C TRP A 25 2.78 -2.59 8.73
N SER A 26 1.79 -3.00 7.94
CA SER A 26 2.00 -3.88 6.79
C SER A 26 1.25 -3.40 5.57
N ARG A 27 1.62 -3.93 4.41
CA ARG A 27 1.07 -3.55 3.11
C ARG A 27 0.69 -4.79 2.30
N GLU A 28 -0.48 -4.76 1.69
CA GLU A 28 -0.92 -5.78 0.73
C GLU A 28 -1.12 -5.16 -0.64
N LEU A 29 -0.50 -5.75 -1.65
CA LEU A 29 -0.81 -5.52 -3.06
C LEU A 29 -1.72 -6.65 -3.55
N VAL A 30 -2.94 -6.29 -3.96
CA VAL A 30 -3.98 -7.27 -4.32
C VAL A 30 -4.33 -7.16 -5.79
N HIS A 31 -4.04 -8.19 -6.57
CA HIS A 31 -4.44 -8.26 -7.98
C HIS A 31 -5.90 -8.65 -8.11
N ARG A 32 -6.70 -7.89 -8.87
CA ARG A 32 -8.10 -8.23 -9.08
C ARG A 32 -8.23 -9.42 -10.04
N ALA A 33 -9.04 -10.40 -9.65
CA ALA A 33 -9.10 -11.71 -10.31
C ALA A 33 -9.65 -11.74 -11.75
N ASN A 34 -10.29 -10.69 -12.26
CA ASN A 34 -11.03 -10.75 -13.54
C ASN A 34 -11.05 -9.43 -14.34
N GLN A 35 -10.06 -8.55 -14.13
CA GLN A 35 -10.01 -7.29 -14.86
C GLN A 35 -8.68 -7.20 -15.60
N GLU A 36 -8.57 -7.99 -16.66
CA GLU A 36 -7.77 -7.58 -17.80
C GLU A 36 -8.46 -6.33 -18.34
N CYS A 37 -7.96 -5.14 -17.99
CA CYS A 37 -8.42 -3.93 -18.65
C CYS A 37 -8.27 -4.14 -20.16
N LYS A 38 -9.07 -3.47 -21.00
CA LYS A 38 -8.95 -3.52 -22.48
C LYS A 38 -7.53 -3.24 -23.02
N SER A 39 -6.60 -2.83 -22.15
CA SER A 39 -5.18 -2.54 -22.39
C SER A 39 -4.21 -3.61 -21.84
N GLY A 40 -4.66 -4.77 -21.37
CA GLY A 40 -3.82 -5.86 -20.84
C GLY A 40 -3.20 -5.60 -19.45
N LYS A 41 -3.49 -4.46 -18.81
CA LYS A 41 -2.94 -4.12 -17.48
C LYS A 41 -3.80 -4.75 -16.38
N LYS A 42 -3.18 -5.61 -15.55
CA LYS A 42 -3.79 -6.14 -14.31
C LYS A 42 -4.16 -4.98 -13.39
N MET A 43 -5.43 -4.91 -12.98
CA MET A 43 -5.85 -3.90 -12.01
C MET A 43 -5.58 -4.38 -10.59
N SER A 44 -4.64 -3.73 -9.90
CA SER A 44 -4.33 -4.04 -8.50
C SER A 44 -4.86 -2.96 -7.54
N ASP A 45 -5.19 -3.37 -6.32
CA ASP A 45 -5.46 -2.51 -5.18
C ASP A 45 -4.30 -2.57 -4.19
N VAL A 46 -4.16 -1.52 -3.38
CA VAL A 46 -3.14 -1.45 -2.32
C VAL A 46 -3.85 -1.19 -1.01
N TYR A 47 -3.51 -1.99 0.00
CA TYR A 47 -4.00 -1.83 1.36
C TYR A 47 -2.84 -1.65 2.31
N TYR A 48 -3.00 -0.77 3.28
CA TYR A 48 -2.16 -0.74 4.47
C TYR A 48 -2.95 -1.30 5.65
N PHE A 49 -2.24 -1.95 6.56
CA PHE A 49 -2.77 -2.36 7.85
C PHE A 49 -2.01 -1.62 8.94
N GLY A 50 -2.75 -0.95 9.81
CA GLY A 50 -2.18 -0.35 11.02
C GLY A 50 -1.66 -1.42 11.97
N PRO A 51 -0.88 -1.02 12.99
CA PRO A 51 -0.38 -1.93 14.03
C PRO A 51 -1.48 -2.63 14.82
N ASP A 52 -2.71 -2.10 14.81
CA ASP A 52 -3.92 -2.71 15.36
C ASP A 52 -4.65 -3.65 14.38
N GLY A 53 -4.10 -3.88 13.18
CA GLY A 53 -4.71 -4.65 12.11
C GLY A 53 -5.76 -3.88 11.30
N LYS A 54 -5.95 -2.58 11.53
CA LYS A 54 -6.95 -1.80 10.80
C LYS A 54 -6.58 -1.66 9.32
N LYS A 55 -7.46 -2.15 8.45
CA LYS A 55 -7.33 -2.04 7.00
C LYS A 55 -7.64 -0.63 6.49
N LEU A 56 -6.73 -0.07 5.70
CA LEU A 56 -6.76 1.27 5.13
C LEU A 56 -6.48 1.17 3.63
N ARG A 57 -7.37 1.76 2.82
CA ARG A 57 -7.45 1.57 1.36
C ARG A 57 -7.20 2.86 0.58
N SER A 58 -6.89 3.95 1.25
CA SER A 58 -6.53 5.22 0.62
C SER A 58 -5.67 6.11 1.51
N MET A 59 -4.99 7.10 0.92
CA MET A 59 -4.18 8.07 1.67
C MET A 59 -5.01 8.89 2.67
N PRO A 60 -6.22 9.41 2.34
CA PRO A 60 -7.07 10.09 3.32
C PRO A 60 -7.41 9.21 4.53
N GLU A 61 -7.66 7.91 4.32
CA GLU A 61 -7.91 6.99 5.44
C GLU A 61 -6.68 6.81 6.34
N VAL A 62 -5.47 6.72 5.75
CA VAL A 62 -4.22 6.67 6.51
C VAL A 62 -4.06 7.93 7.36
N LEU A 63 -4.23 9.11 6.78
CA LEU A 63 -4.11 10.38 7.51
C LEU A 63 -5.15 10.51 8.63
N ALA A 64 -6.38 10.07 8.38
CA ALA A 64 -7.43 10.02 9.41
C ALA A 64 -7.06 9.06 10.55
N TYR A 65 -6.45 7.90 10.23
CA TYR A 65 -5.93 6.97 11.23
C TYR A 65 -4.83 7.60 12.08
N LEU A 66 -3.81 8.20 11.45
CA LEU A 66 -2.70 8.85 12.16
C LEU A 66 -3.20 9.94 13.11
N SER A 67 -4.11 10.79 12.64
CA SER A 67 -4.74 11.83 13.45
C SER A 67 -5.53 11.26 14.63
N LYS A 68 -6.38 10.24 14.37
CA LYS A 68 -7.19 9.59 15.41
C LYS A 68 -6.34 8.94 16.50
N HIS A 69 -5.20 8.37 16.14
CA HIS A 69 -4.28 7.69 17.07
C HIS A 69 -3.16 8.61 17.58
N ASN A 70 -3.20 9.91 17.26
CA ASN A 70 -2.21 10.92 17.63
C ASN A 70 -0.75 10.54 17.25
N ILE A 71 -0.57 9.88 16.11
CA ILE A 71 0.74 9.47 15.58
C ILE A 71 1.32 10.65 14.79
N LYS A 72 2.45 11.19 15.25
CA LYS A 72 3.10 12.38 14.65
C LYS A 72 4.41 12.06 13.91
N ASP A 73 4.98 10.88 14.15
CA ASP A 73 6.24 10.44 13.54
C ASP A 73 6.08 9.99 12.08
N LEU A 74 4.83 9.78 11.64
CA LEU A 74 4.49 9.38 10.28
C LEU A 74 3.62 10.45 9.60
N SER A 75 3.81 10.61 8.30
CA SER A 75 3.06 11.55 7.45
C SER A 75 2.74 10.90 6.11
N ASN A 76 2.04 11.63 5.22
CA ASN A 76 1.77 11.15 3.85
C ASN A 76 3.04 10.79 3.05
N ALA A 77 4.22 11.29 3.44
CA ALA A 77 5.48 10.98 2.76
C ALA A 77 5.95 9.53 3.01
N ASN A 78 5.49 8.92 4.10
CA ASN A 78 5.86 7.56 4.49
C ASN A 78 4.99 6.48 3.81
N PHE A 79 3.88 6.87 3.18
CA PHE A 79 2.93 5.93 2.59
C PHE A 79 2.81 6.12 1.08
N THR A 80 2.66 5.01 0.34
CA THR A 80 2.45 5.05 -1.10
C THR A 80 1.42 4.02 -1.55
N PHE A 81 0.49 4.46 -2.39
CA PHE A 81 -0.50 3.59 -3.05
C PHE A 81 -0.09 3.31 -4.51
N SER A 82 1.21 3.31 -4.79
CA SER A 82 1.75 2.82 -6.06
C SER A 82 1.46 1.33 -6.23
N LYS A 83 1.30 0.81 -7.45
CA LYS A 83 1.00 -0.61 -7.66
C LYS A 83 2.26 -1.46 -7.88
N ASN A 84 3.34 -1.09 -7.19
CA ASN A 84 4.61 -1.82 -7.20
C ASN A 84 4.95 -2.24 -5.77
N LEU A 85 5.71 -3.32 -5.63
CA LEU A 85 6.39 -3.66 -4.38
C LEU A 85 7.45 -2.60 -4.07
N ILE A 86 7.57 -2.24 -2.79
CA ILE A 86 8.50 -1.21 -2.30
C ILE A 86 9.39 -1.72 -1.17
N TYR A 87 9.10 -2.92 -0.66
CA TYR A 87 9.78 -3.54 0.46
C TYR A 87 9.84 -5.07 0.25
N ARG A 88 9.47 -5.86 1.27
CA ARG A 88 9.57 -7.32 1.28
C ARG A 88 8.66 -7.96 2.33
N GLU A 89 8.45 -9.27 2.20
CA GLU A 89 7.80 -10.09 3.21
C GLU A 89 8.56 -10.07 4.56
N PRO A 90 7.86 -10.21 5.70
CA PRO A 90 6.41 -10.37 5.87
C PRO A 90 5.62 -9.04 5.90
N PHE A 91 6.31 -7.90 5.80
CA PHE A 91 5.70 -6.57 5.97
C PHE A 91 4.97 -6.08 4.73
N GLU A 92 5.37 -6.58 3.56
CA GLU A 92 4.68 -6.37 2.31
C GLU A 92 4.45 -7.70 1.61
N ILE A 93 3.21 -7.97 1.23
CA ILE A 93 2.84 -9.17 0.48
C ILE A 93 2.08 -8.80 -0.80
N GLU A 94 2.21 -9.64 -1.82
CA GLU A 94 1.44 -9.61 -3.05
C GLU A 94 0.52 -10.83 -3.10
N ARG A 95 -0.76 -10.63 -3.43
CA ARG A 95 -1.72 -11.73 -3.53
C ARG A 95 -2.78 -11.49 -4.60
N ASP A 96 -3.31 -12.57 -5.15
CA ASP A 96 -4.52 -12.49 -5.96
C ASP A 96 -5.76 -12.32 -5.08
N ALA A 97 -6.74 -11.55 -5.56
CA ALA A 97 -8.05 -11.48 -4.96
C ALA A 97 -8.71 -12.86 -5.07
N LYS A 98 -9.34 -13.34 -3.98
CA LYS A 98 -10.19 -14.53 -4.06
C LYS A 98 -11.29 -14.28 -5.08
N GLN A 99 -11.47 -15.19 -6.03
CA GLN A 99 -12.66 -15.13 -6.90
C GLN A 99 -13.89 -15.23 -5.99
N LYS A 100 -14.80 -14.26 -6.07
CA LYS A 100 -16.15 -14.50 -5.58
C LYS A 100 -16.74 -15.53 -6.54
N SER A 101 -16.89 -16.78 -6.08
CA SER A 101 -17.71 -17.76 -6.80
C SER A 101 -19.07 -17.13 -7.02
N ALA A 102 -19.43 -16.94 -8.28
CA ALA A 102 -20.80 -16.60 -8.64
C ALA A 102 -21.63 -17.86 -8.36
N PHE A 103 -22.52 -17.78 -7.38
CA PHE A 103 -23.62 -18.73 -7.21
C PHE A 103 -24.84 -18.16 -7.93
#